data_AF-A0A355BCJ5-F1
#
_entry.id   AF-A0A355BCJ5-F1
#
_cell.length_a   1.000
_cell.length_b   1.000
_cell.length_c   1.000
_cell.angle_alpha   90.00
_cell.angle_beta   90.00
_cell.angle_gamma   90.00
#
_symmetry.space_group_name_H-M   'P 1'
#
loop_
_entity.id
_entity.type
_entity.pdbx_description
1 polymer ?
#
loop_
_entity_poly.entity_id
_entity_poly.type
_entity_poly.pdbx_seq_one_letter_code
_entity_poly.pdbx_strand_id
1 'polypeptide(L)'
;MAFSNNINNELKKGKKIYFWDVGIRNSLIKNFTPLELRNDVGALWENFVIVELLKQNRYQNKHAEYYFWRTTQQQEIDLIEVHNQNIIAYEIKYNPKQKAKFSKTFINNHKPTETITINLDNFFEVIL
;
A
#
# COMPACT_ATOMS: atom_id res chain seq x y z
N MET A 1 2.17 10.37 1.82
CA MET A 1 3.17 10.93 2.80
C MET A 1 3.34 9.94 3.96
N ALA A 2 4.24 10.14 4.93
CA ALA A 2 4.26 9.27 6.11
C ALA A 2 3.08 9.63 7.04
N PHE A 3 2.38 8.62 7.59
CA PHE A 3 1.30 8.84 8.57
C PHE A 3 1.88 8.96 9.98
N SER A 4 1.52 10.00 10.74
CA SER A 4 1.90 10.10 12.16
C SER A 4 0.96 11.00 12.97
N ASN A 5 0.56 10.53 14.15
CA ASN A 5 -0.31 11.26 15.10
C ASN A 5 0.35 11.46 16.49
N ASN A 6 1.63 11.83 16.55
CA ASN A 6 2.36 12.10 17.81
C ASN A 6 2.61 10.87 18.70
N ILE A 7 3.05 9.75 18.12
CA ILE A 7 3.56 8.62 18.90
C ILE A 7 5.09 8.58 18.73
N ASN A 8 5.82 8.63 19.84
CA ASN A 8 7.28 8.83 19.91
C ASN A 8 8.12 7.77 19.16
N ASN A 9 7.51 6.70 18.65
CA ASN A 9 8.18 5.57 17.98
C ASN A 9 7.83 5.41 16.48
N GLU A 10 7.11 6.37 15.88
CA GLU A 10 6.76 6.36 14.45
C GLU A 10 7.85 7.04 13.59
N LEU A 11 8.16 6.46 12.42
CA LEU A 11 9.13 7.06 11.49
C LEU A 11 8.49 8.23 10.74
N LYS A 12 8.66 9.44 11.29
CA LYS A 12 8.07 10.68 10.74
C LYS A 12 8.64 11.15 9.38
N LYS A 13 9.75 10.58 8.89
CA LYS A 13 10.53 11.14 7.74
C LYS A 13 10.88 10.15 6.62
N GLY A 14 10.19 9.01 6.51
CA GLY A 14 10.32 8.16 5.33
C GLY A 14 9.76 8.86 4.08
N LYS A 15 10.21 8.47 2.88
CA LYS A 15 9.50 8.72 1.62
C LYS A 15 9.40 7.39 0.88
N LYS A 16 8.18 6.93 0.59
CA LYS A 16 7.92 5.80 -0.32
C LYS A 16 7.54 6.37 -1.68
N ILE A 17 8.25 5.97 -2.73
CA ILE A 17 8.08 6.48 -4.10
C ILE A 17 7.56 5.34 -4.96
N TYR A 18 6.46 5.58 -5.66
CA TYR A 18 5.83 4.64 -6.57
C TYR A 18 5.79 5.23 -7.97
N PHE A 19 5.99 4.38 -8.98
CA PHE A 19 5.86 4.78 -10.37
C PHE A 19 4.40 4.72 -10.79
N TRP A 20 3.86 5.83 -11.31
CA TRP A 20 2.50 5.88 -11.85
C TRP A 20 2.24 4.86 -12.97
N ASP A 21 3.31 4.52 -13.69
CA ASP A 21 3.37 3.47 -14.70
C ASP A 21 4.52 2.51 -14.38
N VAL A 22 4.19 1.24 -14.11
CA VAL A 22 5.16 0.20 -13.79
C VAL A 22 6.03 -0.22 -15.00
N GLY A 23 5.58 0.07 -16.23
CA GLY A 23 6.38 -0.06 -17.44
C GLY A 23 7.56 0.90 -17.45
N ILE A 24 7.37 2.14 -16.99
CA ILE A 24 8.47 3.12 -16.81
C ILE A 24 9.46 2.60 -15.77
N ARG A 25 8.98 2.10 -14.63
CA ARG A 25 9.83 1.45 -13.62
C ARG A 25 10.69 0.35 -14.24
N ASN A 26 10.06 -0.57 -14.95
CA ASN A 26 10.72 -1.72 -15.58
C ASN A 26 11.76 -1.31 -16.62
N SER A 27 11.45 -0.28 -17.41
CA SER A 27 12.38 0.30 -18.39
C SER A 27 13.63 0.90 -17.72
N LEU A 28 13.46 1.66 -16.64
CA LEU A 28 14.58 2.26 -15.90
C LEU A 28 15.54 1.23 -15.31
N ILE A 29 15.01 0.11 -14.81
CA ILE A 29 15.82 -1.00 -14.27
C ILE A 29 16.22 -2.04 -15.33
N LYS A 30 15.82 -1.83 -16.60
CA LYS A 30 16.03 -2.75 -17.73
C LYS A 30 15.60 -4.19 -17.45
N ASN A 31 14.55 -4.38 -16.67
CA ASN A 31 14.04 -5.70 -16.28
C ASN A 31 12.65 -5.92 -16.89
N PHE A 32 12.61 -6.68 -17.97
CA PHE A 32 11.39 -7.14 -18.65
C PHE A 32 11.23 -8.67 -18.58
N THR A 33 11.97 -9.31 -17.67
CA THR A 33 11.88 -10.75 -17.45
C THR A 33 10.44 -11.14 -17.09
N PRO A 34 9.94 -12.30 -17.57
CA PRO A 34 8.64 -12.84 -17.18
C PRO A 34 8.42 -12.82 -15.67
N LEU A 35 7.19 -12.52 -15.26
CA LEU A 35 6.86 -12.19 -13.86
C LEU A 35 7.23 -13.33 -12.89
N GLU A 36 7.13 -14.58 -13.34
CA GLU A 36 7.41 -15.79 -12.53
C GLU A 36 8.89 -15.93 -12.18
N LEU A 37 9.77 -15.29 -12.95
CA LEU A 37 11.22 -15.35 -12.79
C LEU A 37 11.78 -14.11 -12.07
N ARG A 38 10.92 -13.19 -11.65
CA ARG A 38 11.34 -11.93 -11.02
C ARG A 38 11.47 -12.08 -9.50
N ASN A 39 12.59 -11.58 -8.97
CA ASN A 39 12.80 -11.48 -7.52
C ASN A 39 12.04 -10.30 -6.88
N ASP A 40 11.64 -9.30 -7.67
CA ASP A 40 10.97 -8.08 -7.21
C ASP A 40 9.45 -8.10 -7.43
N VAL A 41 8.86 -9.27 -7.70
CA VAL A 41 7.42 -9.40 -8.04
C VAL A 41 6.50 -8.80 -6.96
N GLY A 42 6.82 -8.99 -5.68
CA GLY A 42 6.04 -8.40 -4.58
C GLY A 42 6.06 -6.87 -4.59
N ALA A 43 7.23 -6.26 -4.80
CA ALA A 43 7.36 -4.80 -4.86
C ALA A 43 6.76 -4.21 -6.14
N LEU A 44 6.87 -4.93 -7.26
CA LEU A 44 6.21 -4.55 -8.52
C LEU A 44 4.69 -4.58 -8.37
N TRP A 45 4.16 -5.64 -7.76
CA TRP A 45 2.73 -5.80 -7.45
C TRP A 45 2.23 -4.72 -6.50
N GLU A 46 2.95 -4.45 -5.40
CA GLU A 46 2.60 -3.37 -4.47
C GLU A 46 2.51 -2.02 -5.19
N ASN A 47 3.52 -1.66 -5.99
CA ASN A 47 3.48 -0.43 -6.77
C ASN A 47 2.25 -0.40 -7.68
N PHE A 48 2.00 -1.47 -8.43
CA PHE A 48 0.87 -1.57 -9.34
C PHE A 48 -0.47 -1.35 -8.61
N VAL A 49 -0.73 -2.10 -7.54
CA VAL A 49 -1.98 -2.01 -6.79
C VAL A 49 -2.21 -0.61 -6.23
N ILE A 50 -1.17 0.01 -5.66
CA ILE A 50 -1.29 1.36 -5.08
C ILE A 50 -1.66 2.38 -6.15
N VAL A 51 -1.01 2.35 -7.32
CA VAL A 51 -1.33 3.34 -8.36
C VAL A 51 -2.71 3.12 -8.96
N GLU A 52 -3.18 1.88 -9.07
CA GLU A 52 -4.53 1.60 -9.53
C GLU A 52 -5.60 2.07 -8.52
N LEU A 53 -5.39 1.88 -7.22
CA LEU A 53 -6.28 2.43 -6.18
C LEU A 53 -6.34 3.96 -6.26
N LEU A 54 -5.19 4.62 -6.37
CA LEU A 54 -5.11 6.08 -6.48
C LEU A 54 -5.82 6.59 -7.75
N LYS A 55 -5.67 5.89 -8.87
CA LYS A 55 -6.36 6.21 -10.14
C LYS A 55 -7.86 6.05 -10.00
N GLN A 56 -8.33 4.90 -9.48
CA GLN A 56 -9.74 4.62 -9.28
C GLN A 56 -10.41 5.69 -8.41
N ASN A 57 -9.84 6.00 -7.25
CA ASN A 57 -10.38 7.01 -6.36
C ASN A 57 -10.39 8.40 -7.01
N ARG A 58 -9.35 8.74 -7.80
CA ARG A 58 -9.35 9.97 -8.59
C ARG A 58 -10.46 10.00 -9.63
N TYR A 59 -10.72 8.90 -10.35
CA TYR A 59 -11.82 8.81 -11.32
C TYR A 59 -13.19 8.91 -10.67
N GLN A 60 -13.32 8.44 -9.43
CA GLN A 60 -14.54 8.54 -8.62
C GLN A 60 -14.67 9.89 -7.89
N ASN A 61 -13.75 10.84 -8.11
CA ASN A 61 -13.68 12.12 -7.40
C ASN A 61 -13.68 11.98 -5.87
N LYS A 62 -13.11 10.89 -5.34
CA LYS A 62 -12.90 10.72 -3.91
C LYS A 62 -11.71 11.58 -3.48
N HIS A 63 -11.95 12.54 -2.58
CA HIS A 63 -10.92 13.40 -2.00
C HIS A 63 -10.23 12.70 -0.83
N ALA A 64 -9.60 11.54 -1.11
CA ALA A 64 -8.88 10.78 -0.10
C ALA A 64 -7.40 11.17 -0.04
N GLU A 65 -6.85 11.17 1.16
CA GLU A 65 -5.44 11.39 1.43
C GLU A 65 -4.73 10.05 1.64
N TYR A 66 -3.52 9.90 1.09
CA TYR A 66 -2.79 8.64 1.12
C TYR A 66 -1.49 8.72 1.89
N TYR A 67 -1.30 7.74 2.76
CA TYR A 67 -0.13 7.63 3.60
C TYR A 67 0.45 6.22 3.62
N PHE A 68 1.70 6.11 4.05
CA PHE A 68 2.29 4.85 4.49
C PHE A 68 2.65 5.00 5.95
N TRP A 69 2.71 3.90 6.69
CA TRP A 69 3.08 3.92 8.09
C TRP A 69 4.16 2.89 8.38
N ARG A 70 5.14 3.30 9.18
CA ARG A 70 6.22 2.44 9.64
C ARG A 70 6.71 2.87 11.02
N THR A 71 7.11 1.90 11.84
CA THR A 71 7.77 2.15 13.13
C THR A 71 9.26 1.85 13.09
N THR A 72 10.00 2.33 14.09
CA THR A 72 11.40 1.95 14.30
C THR A 72 11.61 0.44 14.51
N GLN A 73 10.56 -0.26 14.95
CA GLN A 73 10.53 -1.72 15.12
C GLN A 73 10.14 -2.46 13.83
N GLN A 74 10.20 -1.78 12.68
CA GLN A 74 9.91 -2.34 11.34
C GLN A 74 8.49 -2.92 11.19
N GLN A 75 7.53 -2.46 12.01
CA GLN A 75 6.12 -2.69 11.71
C GLN A 75 5.70 -1.74 10.61
N GLU A 76 4.93 -2.23 9.64
CA GLU A 76 4.55 -1.48 8.44
C GLU A 76 3.05 -1.65 8.15
N ILE A 77 2.49 -0.67 7.46
CA ILE A 77 1.22 -0.75 6.72
C ILE A 77 1.50 -0.17 5.34
N ASP A 78 1.20 -0.94 4.29
CA ASP A 78 1.62 -0.64 2.92
C ASP A 78 1.00 0.66 2.37
N LEU A 79 -0.31 0.84 2.61
CA LEU A 79 -1.07 2.03 2.25
C LEU A 79 -2.16 2.30 3.30
N ILE A 80 -2.35 3.58 3.63
CA ILE A 80 -3.43 4.09 4.45
C ILE A 80 -4.17 5.10 3.59
N GLU A 81 -5.47 4.90 3.45
CA GLU A 81 -6.39 5.85 2.85
C GLU A 81 -7.17 6.54 3.97
N VAL A 82 -7.18 7.87 3.94
CA VAL A 82 -7.95 8.69 4.87
C VAL A 82 -8.96 9.49 4.07
N HIS A 83 -10.23 9.30 4.37
CA HIS A 83 -11.31 10.08 3.79
C HIS A 83 -12.21 10.61 4.91
N ASN A 84 -12.21 11.92 5.11
CA ASN A 84 -12.81 12.59 6.26
C ASN A 84 -12.23 12.05 7.59
N GLN A 85 -13.04 11.30 8.35
CA GLN A 85 -12.65 10.66 9.61
C GLN A 85 -12.46 9.15 9.48
N ASN A 86 -12.69 8.59 8.29
CA ASN A 86 -12.55 7.16 8.04
C ASN A 86 -11.11 6.86 7.63
N ILE A 87 -10.53 5.85 8.27
CA ILE A 87 -9.17 5.37 8.00
C ILE A 87 -9.31 3.93 7.51
N ILE A 88 -8.84 3.68 6.29
CA ILE A 88 -8.75 2.33 5.74
C ILE A 88 -7.27 1.97 5.64
N ALA A 89 -6.90 0.81 6.20
CA ALA A 89 -5.55 0.29 6.12
C ALA A 89 -5.48 -0.86 5.14
N TYR A 90 -4.53 -0.81 4.22
CA TYR A 90 -4.31 -1.81 3.19
C TYR A 90 -3.01 -2.56 3.42
N GLU A 91 -3.08 -3.88 3.26
CA GLU A 91 -1.93 -4.77 3.14
C GLU A 91 -1.95 -5.41 1.76
N ILE A 92 -0.84 -5.34 1.03
CA ILE A 92 -0.77 -5.80 -0.35
C ILE A 92 0.16 -7.00 -0.41
N LYS A 93 -0.33 -8.09 -0.99
CA LYS A 93 0.42 -9.35 -1.10
C LYS A 93 0.22 -9.92 -2.50
N TYR A 94 1.32 -10.25 -3.17
CA TYR A 94 1.24 -10.87 -4.49
C TYR A 94 0.65 -12.29 -4.41
N ASN A 95 1.11 -13.11 -3.46
CA ASN A 95 0.64 -14.48 -3.29
C ASN A 95 -0.62 -14.53 -2.40
N PRO A 96 -1.77 -15.01 -2.89
CA PRO A 96 -3.00 -15.10 -2.09
C PRO A 96 -2.88 -15.99 -0.85
N LYS A 97 -1.97 -16.97 -0.86
CA LYS A 97 -1.72 -17.86 0.28
C LYS A 97 -0.94 -17.16 1.41
N GLN A 98 -0.32 -16.02 1.12
CA GLN A 98 0.43 -15.27 2.12
C GLN A 98 -0.54 -14.52 3.03
N LYS A 99 -0.60 -14.93 4.30
CA LYS A 99 -1.43 -14.24 5.29
C LYS A 99 -0.89 -12.84 5.55
N ALA A 100 -1.71 -11.83 5.26
CA ALA A 100 -1.46 -10.47 5.73
C ALA A 100 -1.60 -10.40 7.25
N LYS A 101 -0.79 -9.53 7.87
CA LYS A 101 -0.83 -9.26 9.31
C LYS A 101 -0.79 -7.77 9.52
N PHE A 102 -1.92 -7.21 9.94
CA PHE A 102 -1.97 -5.82 10.35
C PHE A 102 -1.28 -5.63 11.70
N SER A 103 -0.50 -4.57 11.83
CA SER A 103 0.15 -4.23 13.08
C SER A 103 -0.89 -3.96 14.17
N LYS A 104 -0.84 -4.71 15.28
CA LYS A 104 -1.68 -4.45 16.46
C LYS A 104 -1.44 -3.05 17.02
N THR A 105 -0.20 -2.58 16.97
CA THR A 105 0.17 -1.21 17.35
C THR A 105 -0.59 -0.20 16.50
N PHE A 106 -0.62 -0.40 15.18
CA PHE A 106 -1.36 0.48 14.28
C PHE A 106 -2.86 0.46 14.58
N ILE A 107 -3.46 -0.73 14.68
CA ILE A 107 -4.90 -0.88 14.95
C ILE A 107 -5.30 -0.20 16.26
N ASN A 108 -4.54 -0.41 17.33
CA ASN A 108 -4.87 0.15 18.64
C ASN A 108 -4.75 1.68 18.68
N ASN A 109 -3.74 2.22 17.99
CA ASN A 109 -3.43 3.65 18.02
C ASN A 109 -4.34 4.46 17.09
N HIS A 110 -4.61 3.94 15.90
CA HIS A 110 -5.27 4.67 14.83
C HIS A 110 -6.70 4.20 14.56
N LYS A 111 -7.09 3.04 15.11
CA LYS A 111 -8.45 2.48 15.05
C LYS A 111 -9.06 2.58 13.64
N PRO A 112 -8.42 1.95 12.63
CA PRO A 112 -8.92 2.01 11.27
C PRO A 112 -10.36 1.49 11.23
N THR A 113 -11.20 2.17 10.45
CA THR A 113 -12.58 1.76 10.18
C THR A 113 -12.61 0.41 9.49
N GLU A 114 -11.62 0.14 8.63
CA GLU A 114 -11.51 -1.10 7.90
C GLU A 114 -10.04 -1.49 7.66
N THR A 115 -9.78 -2.80 7.58
CA THR A 115 -8.50 -3.37 7.19
C THR A 115 -8.69 -4.31 6.01
N ILE A 116 -8.08 -3.98 4.86
CA ILE A 116 -8.29 -4.71 3.60
C ILE A 116 -6.97 -5.34 3.15
N THR A 117 -6.99 -6.64 2.86
CA THR A 117 -5.86 -7.30 2.21
C THR A 117 -6.13 -7.43 0.73
N ILE A 118 -5.20 -6.98 -0.12
CA ILE A 118 -5.31 -7.08 -1.58
C ILE A 118 -4.28 -8.09 -2.10
N ASN A 119 -4.75 -9.03 -2.92
CA ASN A 119 -3.93 -10.02 -3.60
C ASN A 119 -4.51 -10.37 -4.99
N LEU A 120 -3.87 -11.30 -5.70
CA LEU A 120 -4.29 -11.68 -7.05
C LEU A 120 -5.74 -12.18 -7.15
N ASP A 121 -6.29 -12.78 -6.10
CA ASP A 121 -7.63 -13.38 -6.12
C ASP A 121 -8.73 -12.31 -6.00
N ASN A 122 -8.49 -11.24 -5.24
CA ASN A 122 -9.52 -10.24 -4.91
C ASN A 122 -9.25 -8.82 -5.45
N PHE A 123 -8.10 -8.59 -6.11
CA PHE A 123 -7.72 -7.28 -6.63
C PHE A 123 -8.81 -6.60 -7.45
N PHE A 124 -9.41 -7.32 -8.40
CA PHE A 124 -10.44 -6.76 -9.26
C PHE A 124 -11.70 -6.36 -8.49
N GLU A 125 -12.08 -7.11 -7.47
CA GLU A 125 -13.25 -6.80 -6.64
C GLU A 125 -13.03 -5.56 -5.76
N VAL A 126 -11.78 -5.26 -5.40
CA VAL A 126 -11.44 -4.09 -4.58
C VAL A 126 -11.33 -2.82 -5.44
N ILE A 127 -10.85 -2.94 -6.69
CA ILE A 127 -10.56 -1.80 -7.58
C ILE A 127 -11.68 -1.46 -8.57
N LEU A 128 -12.61 -2.38 -8.85
CA LEU A 128 -13.75 -2.11 -9.75
C LEU A 128 -15.00 -1.73 -8.94
#